data_AF-A0A1V5K139-F1
#
_entry.id   AF-A0A1V5K139-F1
#
_cell.length_a   1.000
_cell.length_b   1.000
_cell.length_c   1.000
_cell.angle_alpha   90.00
_cell.angle_beta   90.00
_cell.angle_gamma   90.00
#
_symmetry.space_group_name_H-M   'P 1'
#
loop_
_entity.id
_entity.type
_entity.pdbx_description
1 polymer ?
#
loop_
_entity_poly.entity_id
_entity_poly.type
_entity_poly.pdbx_seq_one_letter_code
_entity_poly.pdbx_strand_id
1 'polypeptide(L)'
;MGIDVITTGNHIWDKRDIIPLMDMEPALLRPYNLPPGNPGTGCGVFECKRNDKKVKIGVISMIGRVFMQPTDCPFRAAEAALSEIKKETRIAIIDIHAEATSEKQALAFFLDGRASAVLGTHTHVQTADERILAYGTGFITDAGMTGSMDSVIGVKKEIIIEKFLTGMPARFEIAETDVHFNGVFLSIDETNGKTTLIERIDLKK
;
A
#
# COMPACT_ATOMS: atom_id res chain seq x y z
N MET A 1 -1.58 5.44 -18.67
CA MET A 1 -1.14 4.46 -17.65
C MET A 1 -2.36 3.65 -17.27
N GLY A 2 -2.29 2.32 -17.32
CA GLY A 2 -3.42 1.42 -17.01
C GLY A 2 -3.53 1.14 -15.51
N ILE A 3 -3.78 2.18 -14.72
CA ILE A 3 -3.93 2.10 -13.26
C ILE A 3 -5.42 2.19 -12.96
N ASP A 4 -5.96 1.21 -12.23
CA ASP A 4 -7.37 1.17 -11.86
C ASP A 4 -7.65 1.78 -10.48
N VAL A 5 -6.70 1.67 -9.54
CA VAL A 5 -6.86 2.12 -8.14
C VAL A 5 -5.53 2.70 -7.64
N ILE A 6 -5.60 3.79 -6.88
CA ILE A 6 -4.45 4.44 -6.24
C ILE A 6 -4.65 4.39 -4.73
N THR A 7 -3.75 3.70 -4.02
CA THR A 7 -3.65 3.79 -2.57
C THR A 7 -2.62 4.83 -2.18
N THR A 8 -2.77 5.39 -0.98
CA THR A 8 -1.91 6.47 -0.50
C THR A 8 -1.47 6.22 0.94
N GLY A 9 -0.74 7.16 1.53
CA GLY A 9 -0.08 6.98 2.82
C GLY A 9 -0.03 8.25 3.65
N ASN A 10 1.05 8.42 4.40
CA ASN A 10 1.24 9.53 5.35
C ASN A 10 1.31 10.91 4.67
N HIS A 11 1.72 10.98 3.41
CA HIS A 11 1.87 12.22 2.65
C HIS A 11 0.60 12.70 1.93
N ILE A 12 -0.54 12.05 2.15
CA ILE A 12 -1.78 12.32 1.42
C ILE A 12 -2.22 13.80 1.51
N TRP A 13 -1.90 14.50 2.60
CA TRP A 13 -2.34 15.89 2.84
C TRP A 13 -1.32 16.96 2.48
N ASP A 14 -0.14 16.58 1.96
CA ASP A 14 0.96 17.52 1.67
C ASP A 14 0.59 18.52 0.57
N LYS A 15 -0.38 18.16 -0.29
CA LYS A 15 -0.94 19.02 -1.35
C LYS A 15 -2.43 19.18 -1.13
N ARG A 16 -2.89 20.42 -0.86
CA ARG A 16 -4.32 20.70 -0.60
C ARG A 16 -5.24 20.37 -1.77
N ASP A 17 -4.71 20.37 -2.99
CA ASP A 17 -5.45 20.04 -4.22
C ASP A 17 -5.93 18.59 -4.26
N ILE A 18 -5.46 17.73 -3.35
CA ILE A 18 -5.92 16.35 -3.24
C ILE A 18 -7.40 16.24 -2.82
N ILE A 19 -7.90 17.18 -2.02
CA ILE A 19 -9.25 17.12 -1.45
C ILE A 19 -10.31 17.14 -2.56
N PRO A 20 -10.31 18.15 -3.47
CA PRO A 20 -11.25 18.11 -4.59
C PRO A 20 -11.00 16.93 -5.54
N LEU A 21 -9.77 16.41 -5.63
CA LEU A 21 -9.47 15.25 -6.45
C LEU A 21 -10.14 13.97 -5.91
N MET A 22 -10.18 13.78 -4.58
CA MET A 22 -10.86 12.63 -3.96
C MET A 22 -12.36 12.58 -4.26
N ASP A 23 -13.01 13.74 -4.41
CA ASP A 23 -14.42 13.81 -4.78
C ASP A 23 -14.65 13.45 -6.26
N MET A 24 -13.66 13.73 -7.12
CA MET A 24 -13.72 13.45 -8.56
C MET A 24 -13.26 12.03 -8.93
N GLU A 25 -12.36 11.44 -8.14
CA GLU A 25 -11.73 10.15 -8.40
C GLU A 25 -11.97 9.17 -7.24
N PRO A 26 -13.08 8.39 -7.26
CA PRO A 26 -13.38 7.41 -6.22
C PRO A 26 -12.35 6.30 -6.08
N ALA A 27 -11.50 6.08 -7.07
CA ALA A 27 -10.42 5.09 -7.01
C ALA A 27 -9.15 5.60 -6.29
N LEU A 28 -9.14 6.87 -5.83
CA LEU A 28 -8.12 7.42 -4.98
C LEU A 28 -8.44 7.15 -3.49
N LEU A 29 -7.73 6.20 -2.90
CA LEU A 29 -7.96 5.73 -1.53
C LEU A 29 -6.96 6.37 -0.55
N ARG A 30 -7.48 7.01 0.49
CA ARG A 30 -6.70 7.44 1.67
C ARG A 30 -6.60 6.32 2.70
N PRO A 31 -5.71 6.39 3.71
CA PRO A 31 -5.71 5.37 4.76
C PRO A 31 -7.05 5.29 5.50
N TYR A 32 -7.63 4.10 5.61
CA TYR A 32 -8.98 3.87 6.13
C TYR A 32 -9.10 4.22 7.62
N ASN A 33 -8.05 3.95 8.40
CA ASN A 33 -7.99 4.18 9.84
C ASN A 33 -7.56 5.60 10.25
N LEU A 34 -7.76 6.59 9.38
CA LEU A 34 -7.67 8.00 9.79
C LEU A 34 -8.89 8.39 10.65
N PRO A 35 -8.74 9.42 11.52
CA PRO A 35 -9.85 9.90 12.35
C PRO A 35 -11.12 10.21 11.55
N PRO A 36 -12.31 10.09 12.16
CA PRO A 36 -13.56 10.40 11.49
C PRO A 36 -13.60 11.87 11.04
N GLY A 37 -14.22 12.11 9.87
CA GLY A 37 -14.34 13.45 9.27
C GLY A 37 -13.27 13.81 8.24
N ASN A 38 -12.25 12.97 8.03
CA ASN A 38 -11.31 13.14 6.92
C ASN A 38 -12.02 12.89 5.56
N PRO A 39 -11.69 13.69 4.51
CA PRO A 39 -12.29 13.55 3.19
C PRO A 39 -11.86 12.26 2.48
N GLY A 40 -12.62 11.88 1.46
CA GLY A 40 -12.37 10.68 0.66
C GLY A 40 -12.65 9.36 1.40
N THR A 41 -12.55 8.27 0.66
CA THR A 41 -12.72 6.90 1.18
C THR A 41 -11.36 6.22 1.35
N GLY A 42 -11.30 5.22 2.23
CA GLY A 42 -10.10 4.39 2.38
C GLY A 42 -10.25 2.96 1.88
N CYS A 43 -11.42 2.61 1.37
CA CYS A 43 -11.64 1.33 0.71
C CYS A 43 -12.69 1.45 -0.40
N GLY A 44 -12.67 0.52 -1.34
CA GLY A 44 -13.66 0.43 -2.41
C GLY A 44 -13.67 -0.94 -3.07
N VAL A 45 -14.76 -1.23 -3.80
CA VAL A 45 -14.89 -2.41 -4.64
C VAL A 45 -14.87 -1.97 -6.10
N PHE A 46 -13.93 -2.51 -6.86
CA PHE A 46 -13.66 -2.11 -8.24
C PHE A 46 -13.90 -3.30 -9.18
N GLU A 47 -14.40 -3.03 -10.38
CA GLU A 47 -14.70 -4.06 -11.38
C GLU A 47 -13.58 -4.14 -12.42
N CYS A 48 -13.01 -5.33 -12.62
CA CYS A 48 -12.14 -5.61 -13.76
C CYS A 48 -12.81 -6.58 -14.75
N LYS A 49 -12.47 -6.47 -16.03
CA LYS A 49 -12.97 -7.38 -17.08
C LYS A 49 -11.96 -8.49 -17.32
N ARG A 50 -12.41 -9.73 -17.22
CA ARG A 50 -11.62 -10.93 -17.55
C ARG A 50 -12.47 -11.87 -18.41
N ASN A 51 -12.07 -12.10 -19.67
CA ASN A 51 -12.77 -13.01 -20.60
C ASN A 51 -14.30 -12.78 -20.61
N ASP A 52 -14.71 -11.53 -20.79
CA ASP A 52 -16.11 -11.05 -20.78
C ASP A 52 -16.88 -11.19 -19.45
N LYS A 53 -16.23 -11.67 -18.37
CA LYS A 53 -16.77 -11.66 -17.01
C LYS A 53 -16.28 -10.43 -16.24
N LYS A 54 -17.17 -9.88 -15.41
CA LYS A 54 -16.84 -8.84 -14.44
C LYS A 54 -16.40 -9.50 -13.14
N VAL A 55 -15.17 -9.20 -12.71
CA VAL A 55 -14.64 -9.65 -11.43
C VAL A 55 -14.54 -8.43 -10.52
N LYS A 56 -15.07 -8.55 -9.30
CA LYS A 56 -15.01 -7.49 -8.30
C LYS A 56 -13.79 -7.69 -7.40
N ILE A 57 -13.02 -6.63 -7.18
CA ILE A 57 -11.83 -6.62 -6.34
C ILE A 57 -11.98 -5.53 -5.29
N GLY A 58 -11.92 -5.91 -4.02
CA GLY A 58 -11.86 -4.96 -2.91
C GLY A 58 -10.43 -4.49 -2.69
N VAL A 59 -10.24 -3.18 -2.53
CA VAL A 59 -8.94 -2.58 -2.17
C VAL A 59 -9.13 -1.76 -0.91
N ILE A 60 -8.22 -1.91 0.05
CA ILE A 60 -8.22 -1.21 1.33
C ILE A 60 -6.83 -0.59 1.54
N SER A 61 -6.77 0.74 1.70
CA SER A 61 -5.56 1.44 2.11
C SER A 61 -5.57 1.60 3.63
N MET A 62 -4.45 1.32 4.29
CA MET A 62 -4.28 1.36 5.75
C MET A 62 -2.97 2.08 6.10
N ILE A 63 -2.90 2.65 7.30
CA ILE A 63 -1.65 3.25 7.83
C ILE A 63 -1.28 2.65 9.19
N GLY A 64 0.01 2.40 9.39
CA GLY A 64 0.58 1.95 10.66
C GLY A 64 0.66 3.08 11.69
N ARG A 65 1.18 2.75 12.88
CA ARG A 65 1.28 3.68 14.01
C ARG A 65 2.64 3.63 14.71
N VAL A 66 3.35 2.50 14.62
CA VAL A 66 4.67 2.39 15.22
C VAL A 66 5.65 3.24 14.40
N PHE A 67 6.32 4.19 15.06
CA PHE A 67 7.17 5.21 14.44
C PHE A 67 6.47 6.17 13.48
N MET A 68 5.14 6.24 13.52
CA MET A 68 4.31 7.09 12.66
C MET A 68 3.38 7.97 13.51
N GLN A 69 2.61 8.84 12.84
CA GLN A 69 1.58 9.63 13.51
C GLN A 69 0.50 8.74 14.13
N PRO A 70 -0.04 9.09 15.30
CA PRO A 70 -1.13 8.33 15.91
C PRO A 70 -2.37 8.31 15.03
N THR A 71 -2.94 7.12 14.83
CA THR A 71 -4.18 6.88 14.12
C THR A 71 -5.05 5.86 14.86
N ASP A 72 -6.27 5.62 14.35
CA ASP A 72 -7.12 4.57 14.90
C ASP A 72 -6.47 3.20 14.69
N CYS A 73 -6.86 2.23 15.52
CA CYS A 73 -6.24 0.91 15.53
C CYS A 73 -6.32 0.22 14.15
N PRO A 74 -5.19 -0.04 13.46
CA PRO A 74 -5.22 -0.58 12.10
C PRO A 74 -5.82 -1.99 12.05
N PHE A 75 -5.67 -2.78 13.12
CA PHE A 75 -6.24 -4.13 13.22
C PHE A 75 -7.77 -4.12 13.23
N ARG A 76 -8.38 -3.30 14.11
CA ARG A 76 -9.84 -3.20 14.21
C ARG A 76 -10.45 -2.55 12.97
N ALA A 77 -9.77 -1.53 12.44
CA ALA A 77 -10.21 -0.84 11.24
C ALA A 77 -10.13 -1.74 10.00
N ALA A 78 -9.06 -2.54 9.85
CA ALA A 78 -8.96 -3.51 8.77
C ALA A 78 -10.06 -4.57 8.84
N GLU A 79 -10.40 -5.05 10.03
CA GLU A 79 -11.52 -5.99 10.21
C GLU A 79 -12.86 -5.39 9.81
N ALA A 80 -13.14 -4.14 10.21
CA ALA A 80 -14.35 -3.43 9.82
C ALA A 80 -14.43 -3.21 8.30
N ALA A 81 -13.36 -2.71 7.68
CA ALA A 81 -13.30 -2.50 6.23
C ALA A 81 -13.48 -3.82 5.47
N LEU A 82 -12.80 -4.88 5.92
CA LEU A 82 -12.88 -6.19 5.28
C LEU A 82 -14.29 -6.79 5.36
N SER A 83 -14.98 -6.60 6.50
CA SER A 83 -16.37 -7.03 6.66
C SER A 83 -17.30 -6.39 5.61
N GLU A 84 -17.12 -5.09 5.32
CA GLU A 84 -17.89 -4.40 4.28
C GLU A 84 -17.55 -4.91 2.88
N ILE A 85 -16.26 -5.00 2.53
CA ILE A 85 -15.80 -5.50 1.23
C ILE A 85 -16.31 -6.91 0.95
N LYS A 86 -16.32 -7.79 1.97
CA LYS A 86 -16.71 -9.19 1.84
C LYS A 86 -18.20 -9.40 1.55
N LYS A 87 -19.04 -8.37 1.71
CA LYS A 87 -20.44 -8.40 1.27
C LYS A 87 -20.56 -8.44 -0.25
N GLU A 88 -19.55 -7.92 -0.96
CA GLU A 88 -19.58 -7.78 -2.42
C GLU A 88 -18.60 -8.68 -3.15
N THR A 89 -17.45 -9.00 -2.56
CA THR A 89 -16.43 -9.83 -3.20
C THR A 89 -15.61 -10.64 -2.20
N ARG A 90 -15.13 -11.81 -2.65
CA ARG A 90 -14.15 -12.62 -1.90
C ARG A 90 -12.73 -12.07 -2.02
N ILE A 91 -12.43 -11.29 -3.05
CA ILE A 91 -11.09 -10.78 -3.30
C ILE A 91 -10.90 -9.47 -2.54
N ALA A 92 -9.94 -9.42 -1.63
CA ALA A 92 -9.62 -8.22 -0.85
C ALA A 92 -8.10 -8.04 -0.75
N ILE A 93 -7.60 -6.94 -1.31
CA ILE A 93 -6.19 -6.55 -1.28
C ILE A 93 -6.04 -5.40 -0.30
N ILE A 94 -5.07 -5.52 0.60
CA ILE A 94 -4.80 -4.53 1.63
C ILE A 94 -3.40 -3.97 1.41
N ASP A 95 -3.30 -2.65 1.26
CA ASP A 95 -2.04 -1.91 1.34
C ASP A 95 -1.87 -1.40 2.78
N ILE A 96 -0.81 -1.84 3.46
CA ILE A 96 -0.45 -1.37 4.80
C ILE A 96 0.79 -0.46 4.73
N HIS A 97 0.52 0.84 4.73
CA HIS A 97 1.54 1.89 4.72
C HIS A 97 2.10 2.08 6.13
N ALA A 98 3.22 1.43 6.45
CA ALA A 98 3.74 1.38 7.82
C ALA A 98 5.28 1.37 7.88
N GLU A 99 5.85 1.84 8.98
CA GLU A 99 7.30 1.80 9.19
C GLU A 99 7.75 0.47 9.80
N ALA A 100 7.12 0.05 10.90
CA ALA A 100 7.57 -1.13 11.63
C ALA A 100 7.21 -2.44 10.93
N THR A 101 8.23 -3.23 10.61
CA THR A 101 8.08 -4.58 10.02
C THR A 101 7.24 -5.51 10.90
N SER A 102 7.34 -5.36 12.23
CA SER A 102 6.54 -6.12 13.19
C SER A 102 5.04 -5.81 13.08
N GLU A 103 4.66 -4.54 12.89
CA GLU A 103 3.27 -4.13 12.74
C GLU A 103 2.69 -4.69 11.43
N LYS A 104 3.46 -4.63 10.33
CA LYS A 104 3.05 -5.20 9.04
C LYS A 104 2.83 -6.70 9.09
N GLN A 105 3.81 -7.45 9.63
CA GLN A 105 3.70 -8.90 9.75
C GLN A 105 2.57 -9.31 10.70
N ALA A 106 2.43 -8.63 11.84
CA ALA A 106 1.35 -8.92 12.78
C ALA A 106 -0.03 -8.70 12.15
N LEU A 107 -0.22 -7.62 11.37
CA LEU A 107 -1.46 -7.37 10.66
C LEU A 107 -1.73 -8.45 9.59
N ALA A 108 -0.70 -8.87 8.85
CA ALA A 108 -0.83 -9.92 7.86
C ALA A 108 -1.24 -11.27 8.49
N PHE A 109 -0.60 -11.68 9.59
CA PHE A 109 -0.99 -12.88 10.32
C PHE A 109 -2.38 -12.76 10.93
N PHE A 110 -2.74 -11.59 11.44
CA PHE A 110 -4.10 -11.34 11.94
C PHE A 110 -5.14 -11.55 10.83
N LEU A 111 -4.86 -11.14 9.59
CA LEU A 111 -5.80 -11.19 8.47
C LEU A 111 -5.65 -12.44 7.58
N ASP A 112 -4.76 -13.38 7.93
CA ASP A 112 -4.52 -14.57 7.12
C ASP A 112 -5.80 -15.41 6.93
N GLY A 113 -6.06 -15.83 5.70
CA GLY A 113 -7.27 -16.53 5.26
C GLY A 113 -8.51 -15.63 5.13
N ARG A 114 -8.43 -14.38 5.58
CA ARG A 114 -9.52 -13.39 5.46
C ARG A 114 -9.25 -12.40 4.33
N ALA A 115 -8.02 -11.92 4.19
CA ALA A 115 -7.60 -11.10 3.06
C ALA A 115 -7.00 -11.97 1.94
N SER A 116 -7.10 -11.52 0.68
CA SER A 116 -6.40 -12.16 -0.43
C SER A 116 -4.91 -11.84 -0.37
N ALA A 117 -4.56 -10.58 -0.12
CA ALA A 117 -3.19 -10.14 0.08
C ALA A 117 -3.09 -8.98 1.08
N VAL A 118 -1.99 -8.93 1.81
CA VAL A 118 -1.57 -7.82 2.66
C VAL A 118 -0.18 -7.40 2.21
N LEU A 119 -0.08 -6.23 1.58
CA LEU A 119 1.15 -5.73 0.95
C LEU A 119 1.62 -4.50 1.74
N GLY A 120 2.84 -4.56 2.27
CA GLY A 120 3.41 -3.40 2.95
C GLY A 120 3.94 -2.35 1.97
N THR A 121 3.90 -1.10 2.38
CA THR A 121 4.55 0.06 1.71
C THR A 121 5.17 0.98 2.76
N HIS A 122 5.68 2.16 2.36
CA HIS A 122 6.30 3.24 3.16
C HIS A 122 7.82 3.26 3.22
N THR A 123 8.47 2.11 3.41
CA THR A 123 9.92 2.11 3.72
C THR A 123 10.81 2.31 2.49
N HIS A 124 10.22 2.26 1.30
CA HIS A 124 10.85 2.48 -0.01
C HIS A 124 11.94 1.48 -0.40
N VAL A 125 12.13 0.41 0.38
CA VAL A 125 13.08 -0.67 0.08
C VAL A 125 12.29 -1.96 -0.04
N GLN A 126 12.27 -2.56 -1.23
CA GLN A 126 11.56 -3.81 -1.45
C GLN A 126 12.18 -4.94 -0.61
N THR A 127 11.34 -5.65 0.14
CA THR A 127 11.80 -6.82 0.93
C THR A 127 11.75 -8.09 0.07
N ALA A 128 12.52 -9.11 0.42
CA ALA A 128 12.55 -10.41 -0.28
C ALA A 128 11.84 -11.52 0.52
N ASP A 129 10.75 -11.16 1.22
CA ASP A 129 9.99 -12.05 2.10
C ASP A 129 8.58 -12.36 1.56
N GLU A 130 8.37 -12.16 0.25
CA GLU A 130 7.13 -12.48 -0.42
C GLU A 130 6.77 -13.96 -0.24
N ARG A 131 5.56 -14.22 0.25
CA ARG A 131 5.10 -15.57 0.54
C ARG A 131 3.59 -15.64 0.60
N ILE A 132 3.06 -16.85 0.46
CA ILE A 132 1.67 -17.15 0.76
C ILE A 132 1.64 -17.70 2.19
N LEU A 133 0.84 -17.08 3.05
CA LEU A 133 0.66 -17.49 4.44
C LEU A 133 -0.18 -18.76 4.54
N ALA A 134 -0.23 -19.36 5.74
CA ALA A 134 -0.77 -20.70 5.97
C ALA A 134 -2.22 -20.87 5.51
N TYR A 135 -3.04 -19.81 5.59
CA TYR A 135 -4.45 -19.86 5.19
C TYR A 135 -4.73 -19.23 3.81
N GLY A 136 -3.69 -18.87 3.06
CA GLY A 136 -3.79 -18.48 1.65
C GLY A 136 -3.70 -16.97 1.36
N THR A 137 -3.33 -16.16 2.35
CA THR A 137 -3.10 -14.72 2.13
C THR A 137 -1.70 -14.48 1.57
N GLY A 138 -1.58 -13.76 0.46
CA GLY A 138 -0.29 -13.29 -0.06
C GLY A 138 0.27 -12.17 0.82
N PHE A 139 1.56 -12.18 1.10
CA PHE A 139 2.19 -11.20 1.98
C PHE A 139 3.59 -10.83 1.50
N ILE A 140 3.93 -9.55 1.65
CA ILE A 140 5.30 -9.00 1.57
C ILE A 140 5.41 -7.84 2.57
N THR A 141 6.56 -7.72 3.23
CA THR A 141 6.78 -6.64 4.20
C THR A 141 6.90 -5.26 3.55
N ASP A 142 7.49 -5.13 2.36
CA ASP A 142 7.43 -3.88 1.61
C ASP A 142 7.55 -4.14 0.10
N ALA A 143 6.63 -3.57 -0.67
CA ALA A 143 6.62 -3.66 -2.12
C ALA A 143 7.75 -2.83 -2.78
N GLY A 144 8.39 -1.94 -2.02
CA GLY A 144 9.46 -1.05 -2.47
C GLY A 144 8.93 0.27 -3.02
N MET A 145 9.78 0.96 -3.78
CA MET A 145 9.49 2.25 -4.38
C MET A 145 9.63 2.16 -5.90
N THR A 146 8.73 2.81 -6.64
CA THR A 146 8.99 3.15 -8.04
C THR A 146 9.58 4.55 -8.08
N GLY A 147 10.88 4.65 -8.36
CA GLY A 147 11.64 5.90 -8.25
C GLY A 147 13.14 5.70 -8.46
N SER A 148 13.92 6.74 -8.17
CA SER A 148 15.39 6.71 -8.33
C SER A 148 16.05 5.82 -7.27
N MET A 149 16.87 4.85 -7.71
CA MET A 149 17.69 4.01 -6.82
C MET A 149 19.07 4.61 -6.54
N ASP A 150 19.56 5.52 -7.39
CA ASP A 150 20.72 6.36 -7.07
C ASP A 150 20.32 7.54 -6.18
N SER A 151 19.69 7.22 -5.04
CA SER A 151 19.10 8.17 -4.11
C SER A 151 19.06 7.60 -2.70
N VAL A 152 18.71 8.42 -1.71
CA VAL A 152 18.33 7.95 -0.39
C VAL A 152 16.82 8.14 -0.25
N ILE A 153 16.08 7.04 -0.39
CA ILE A 153 14.61 7.00 -0.22
C ILE A 153 13.88 7.96 -1.19
N GLY A 154 14.45 8.17 -2.38
CA GLY A 154 13.91 9.04 -3.44
C GLY A 154 14.47 10.48 -3.45
N VAL A 155 15.27 10.85 -2.44
CA VAL A 155 15.89 12.18 -2.31
C VAL A 155 17.37 12.11 -2.74
N LYS A 156 17.89 13.19 -3.36
CA LYS A 156 19.31 13.30 -3.71
C LYS A 156 20.21 12.94 -2.52
N LYS A 157 21.10 11.97 -2.73
CA LYS A 157 21.91 11.36 -1.67
C LYS A 157 22.76 12.37 -0.90
N GLU A 158 23.31 13.37 -1.58
CA GLU A 158 24.18 14.40 -1.00
C GLU A 158 23.43 15.20 0.09
N ILE A 159 22.16 15.54 -0.17
CA ILE A 159 21.31 16.31 0.75
C ILE A 159 21.06 15.52 2.04
N ILE A 160 20.77 14.23 1.90
CA ILE A 160 20.49 13.37 3.06
C ILE A 160 21.77 13.09 3.84
N ILE A 161 22.89 12.85 3.17
CA ILE A 161 24.20 12.68 3.81
C ILE A 161 24.57 13.94 4.60
N GLU A 162 24.47 15.13 4.01
CA GLU A 162 24.76 16.40 4.70
C GLU A 162 23.85 16.60 5.92
N LYS A 163 22.55 16.31 5.79
CA LYS A 163 21.61 16.37 6.91
C LYS A 163 22.03 15.45 8.07
N PHE A 164 22.47 14.22 7.78
CA PHE A 164 22.94 13.29 8.82
C PHE A 164 24.28 13.72 9.44
N LEU A 165 25.20 14.29 8.63
CA LEU A 165 26.51 14.76 9.12
C LEU A 165 26.40 16.01 9.99
N THR A 166 25.52 16.94 9.62
CA THR A 166 25.44 18.27 10.25
C THR A 166 24.31 18.39 11.27
N GLY A 167 23.29 17.52 11.20
CA GLY A 167 22.05 17.66 11.96
C GLY A 167 21.18 18.84 11.51
N MET A 168 21.58 19.58 10.47
CA MET A 168 20.86 20.77 10.03
C MET A 168 19.68 20.40 9.11
N PRO A 169 18.57 21.15 9.15
CA PRO A 169 17.50 20.99 8.19
C PRO A 169 17.99 21.25 6.76
N ALA A 170 17.59 20.40 5.83
CA ALA A 170 17.87 20.56 4.41
C ALA A 170 16.56 20.41 3.62
N ARG A 171 16.45 21.18 2.52
CA ARG A 171 15.31 21.08 1.61
C ARG A 171 15.46 19.80 0.79
N PHE A 172 14.44 18.96 0.75
CA PHE A 172 14.47 17.76 -0.06
C PHE A 172 14.31 18.08 -1.55
N GLU A 173 15.17 17.48 -2.35
CA GLU A 173 15.12 17.49 -3.81
C GLU A 173 15.06 16.04 -4.30
N ILE A 174 14.12 15.77 -5.20
CA ILE A 174 13.89 14.42 -5.74
C ILE A 174 15.05 14.06 -6.69
N ALA A 175 15.51 12.83 -6.61
CA ALA A 175 16.48 12.28 -7.57
C ALA A 175 15.75 11.73 -8.81
N GLU A 176 16.30 11.98 -10.00
CA GLU A 176 15.63 11.68 -11.29
C GLU A 176 16.34 10.60 -12.12
N THR A 177 17.52 10.15 -11.69
CA THR A 177 18.36 9.17 -12.41
C THR A 177 18.20 7.75 -11.86
N ASP A 178 18.59 6.73 -12.63
CA ASP A 178 18.53 5.31 -12.25
C ASP A 178 17.15 4.91 -11.69
N VAL A 179 16.11 5.08 -12.50
CA VAL A 179 14.72 4.80 -12.09
C VAL A 179 14.45 3.30 -12.15
N HIS A 180 13.98 2.75 -11.04
CA HIS A 180 13.51 1.37 -10.96
C HIS A 180 12.00 1.36 -10.73
N PHE A 181 11.37 0.30 -11.20
CA PHE A 181 9.97 0.00 -10.98
C PHE A 181 9.90 -1.21 -10.05
N ASN A 182 9.43 -0.98 -8.83
CA ASN A 182 9.14 -2.03 -7.87
C ASN A 182 7.63 -2.26 -7.77
N GLY A 183 7.25 -3.52 -7.66
CA GLY A 183 5.85 -3.92 -7.47
C GLY A 183 5.73 -5.39 -7.08
N VAL A 184 4.49 -5.85 -7.02
CA VAL A 184 4.15 -7.24 -6.68
C VAL A 184 3.14 -7.74 -7.69
N PHE A 185 3.44 -8.89 -8.29
CA PHE A 185 2.50 -9.64 -9.10
C PHE A 185 1.77 -10.65 -8.22
N LEU A 186 0.44 -10.71 -8.35
CA LEU A 186 -0.42 -11.63 -7.62
C LEU A 186 -1.28 -12.42 -8.60
N SER A 187 -1.40 -13.73 -8.37
CA SER A 187 -2.50 -14.53 -8.91
C SER A 187 -3.43 -14.91 -7.77
N ILE A 188 -4.73 -14.63 -7.94
CA ILE A 188 -5.75 -14.89 -6.93
C ILE A 188 -6.84 -15.76 -7.55
N ASP A 189 -7.23 -16.82 -6.84
CA ASP A 189 -8.37 -17.65 -7.20
C ASP A 189 -9.67 -16.91 -6.85
N GLU A 190 -10.45 -16.56 -7.87
CA GLU A 190 -11.71 -15.83 -7.73
C GLU A 190 -12.76 -16.57 -6.90
N THR A 191 -12.73 -17.91 -6.90
CA THR A 191 -13.78 -18.73 -6.26
C THR A 191 -13.69 -18.70 -4.74
N ASN A 192 -12.47 -18.62 -4.21
CA ASN A 192 -12.19 -18.66 -2.77
C ASN A 192 -11.45 -17.42 -2.24
N GLY A 193 -10.97 -16.55 -3.12
CA GLY A 193 -10.24 -15.32 -2.78
C GLY A 193 -8.82 -15.54 -2.29
N LYS A 194 -8.25 -16.75 -2.41
CA LYS A 194 -6.89 -17.06 -1.95
C LYS A 194 -5.86 -16.72 -3.01
N THR A 195 -4.71 -16.25 -2.55
CA THR A 195 -3.54 -16.05 -3.42
C THR A 195 -2.93 -17.40 -3.75
N THR A 196 -2.66 -17.62 -5.04
CA THR A 196 -2.02 -18.83 -5.58
C THR A 196 -0.58 -18.57 -6.03
N LEU A 197 -0.22 -17.33 -6.30
CA LEU A 197 1.13 -16.90 -6.64
C LEU A 197 1.36 -15.47 -6.13
N ILE A 198 2.55 -15.22 -5.59
CA ILE A 198 3.07 -13.90 -5.29
C ILE A 198 4.52 -13.84 -5.78
N GLU A 199 4.83 -12.82 -6.59
CA GLU A 199 6.18 -12.60 -7.14
C GLU A 199 6.52 -11.12 -7.06
N ARG A 200 7.75 -10.80 -6.69
CA ARG A 200 8.25 -9.43 -6.75
C ARG A 200 8.55 -9.03 -8.18
N ILE A 201 8.25 -7.78 -8.48
CA ILE A 201 8.69 -7.09 -9.69
C ILE A 201 9.77 -6.10 -9.28
N ASP A 202 10.93 -6.20 -9.90
CA ASP A 202 12.03 -5.24 -9.78
C ASP A 202 12.64 -5.06 -11.18
N LEU A 203 12.35 -3.92 -11.80
CA LEU A 203 12.73 -3.62 -13.18
C LEU A 203 13.48 -2.31 -13.24
N LYS A 204 14.69 -2.35 -13.79
CA LYS A 204 15.45 -1.14 -14.16
C LYS A 204 14.94 -0.57 -15.48
N LYS A 205 14.60 0.72 -15.50
CA LYS A 205 14.16 1.43 -16.70
C LYS A 205 15.31 1.90 -17.59
#